data_AF-A0A162CU85-F1
#
_entry.id   AF-A0A162CU85-F1
#
_cell.length_a   1.000
_cell.length_b   1.000
_cell.length_c   1.000
_cell.angle_alpha   90.00
_cell.angle_beta   90.00
_cell.angle_gamma   90.00
#
_symmetry.space_group_name_H-M   'P 1'
#
loop_
_entity.id
_entity.type
_entity.pdbx_description
1 polymer ?
#
loop_
_entity_poly.entity_id
_entity_poly.type
_entity_poly.pdbx_seq_one_letter_code
_entity_poly.pdbx_strand_id
1 'polypeptide(L)'
;MSIKRFIAGFGLGIVVGYALKESLNYTNVSPEKALKNVKREASKHHQITGSWIHMKPEILNQNQLSYQVYIGGLTTKTEKGIEQFDFVVDSKTGTIIEMSKANE
;
A
#
# COMPACT_ATOMS: atom_id res chain seq x y z
N MET A 1 15.12 45.37 -27.41
CA MET A 1 14.97 45.33 -25.94
C MET A 1 14.98 43.88 -25.50
N SER A 2 15.92 43.50 -24.62
CA SER A 2 16.31 42.11 -24.38
C SER A 2 15.59 41.49 -23.18
N ILE A 3 15.15 40.25 -23.33
CA ILE A 3 14.47 39.41 -22.33
C ILE A 3 15.38 38.94 -21.18
N LYS A 4 16.56 39.56 -21.00
CA LYS A 4 17.65 39.13 -20.11
C LYS A 4 17.51 39.57 -18.64
N ARG A 5 16.30 39.82 -18.14
CA ARG A 5 16.09 40.25 -16.74
C ARG A 5 15.18 39.36 -15.91
N PHE A 6 14.75 38.21 -16.42
CA PHE A 6 13.91 37.26 -15.68
C PHE A 6 14.64 36.04 -15.13
N ILE A 7 15.98 36.01 -15.17
CA ILE A 7 16.80 34.92 -14.59
C ILE A 7 17.70 35.51 -13.50
N ALA A 8 17.09 36.06 -12.47
CA ALA A 8 17.77 36.47 -11.24
C ALA A 8 16.83 36.16 -10.06
N GLY A 9 16.59 34.86 -9.82
CA GLY A 9 15.71 34.42 -8.74
C GLY A 9 15.09 33.04 -8.93
N PHE A 10 15.84 32.03 -9.39
CA PHE A 10 15.46 30.62 -9.28
C PHE A 10 16.55 29.88 -8.49
N GLY A 11 16.78 30.35 -7.26
CA GLY A 11 17.41 29.55 -6.23
C GLY A 11 16.30 28.88 -5.41
N LEU A 12 16.43 27.55 -5.21
CA LEU A 12 15.65 26.66 -4.34
C LEU A 12 14.49 25.88 -4.99
N GLY A 13 14.72 24.57 -5.17
CA GLY A 13 13.70 23.52 -5.39
C GLY A 13 13.82 22.87 -6.78
N ILE A 14 13.90 21.55 -6.97
CA ILE A 14 13.85 20.36 -6.12
C ILE A 14 14.71 19.32 -6.87
N VAL A 15 15.87 18.91 -6.33
CA VAL A 15 16.55 17.67 -6.77
C VAL A 15 16.58 16.65 -5.62
N VAL A 16 15.56 16.68 -4.77
CA VAL A 16 15.37 15.68 -3.69
C VAL A 16 14.35 14.60 -4.11
N GLY A 17 14.21 14.35 -5.41
CA GLY A 17 13.28 13.34 -5.93
C GLY A 17 13.91 11.97 -6.18
N TYR A 18 15.24 11.90 -6.38
CA TYR A 18 15.89 10.70 -6.90
C TYR A 18 16.68 9.89 -5.87
N ALA A 19 16.88 10.40 -4.64
CA ALA A 19 17.74 9.76 -3.64
C ALA A 19 17.02 8.87 -2.61
N LEU A 20 15.69 8.78 -2.62
CA LEU A 20 14.95 7.97 -1.62
C LEU A 20 14.69 6.52 -2.02
N LYS A 21 15.13 6.09 -3.21
CA LYS A 21 14.75 4.78 -3.76
C LYS A 21 15.37 3.59 -2.99
N GLU A 22 16.46 3.81 -2.24
CA GLU A 22 17.35 2.72 -1.83
C GLU A 22 17.43 2.49 -0.30
N SER A 23 16.77 3.32 0.51
CA SER A 23 16.80 3.18 1.99
C SER A 23 15.63 2.38 2.58
N LEU A 24 14.95 1.57 1.76
CA LEU A 24 13.83 0.72 2.19
C LEU A 24 14.23 -0.72 2.50
N ASN A 25 15.52 -0.98 2.74
CA ASN A 25 16.04 -2.26 3.22
C ASN A 25 15.98 -2.35 4.76
N TYR A 26 14.86 -1.95 5.36
CA TYR A 26 14.48 -2.46 6.68
C TYR A 26 13.62 -3.69 6.42
N THR A 27 13.96 -4.82 7.06
CA THR A 27 13.42 -6.17 6.83
C THR A 27 11.90 -6.20 6.82
N ASN A 28 11.29 -5.89 5.68
CA ASN A 28 9.84 -5.96 5.50
C ASN A 28 9.39 -7.39 5.67
N VAL A 29 8.18 -7.56 6.20
CA VAL A 29 7.46 -8.83 6.12
C VAL A 29 7.28 -9.14 4.62
N SER A 30 7.55 -10.37 4.20
CA SER A 30 7.34 -10.70 2.78
C SER A 30 5.87 -10.56 2.41
N PRO A 31 5.53 -10.18 1.17
CA PRO A 31 4.14 -10.07 0.71
C PRO A 31 3.37 -11.37 0.94
N GLU A 32 4.00 -12.53 0.76
CA GLU A 32 3.38 -13.84 0.97
C GLU A 32 3.06 -14.08 2.45
N LYS A 33 3.96 -13.66 3.36
CA LYS A 33 3.72 -13.76 4.81
C LYS A 33 2.60 -12.80 5.25
N ALA A 34 2.57 -11.59 4.69
CA ALA A 34 1.48 -10.64 4.90
C ALA A 34 0.13 -11.21 4.41
N LEU A 35 0.09 -11.71 3.17
CA LEU A 35 -1.11 -12.34 2.60
C LEU A 35 -1.57 -13.55 3.42
N LYS A 36 -0.63 -14.39 3.87
CA LYS A 36 -0.94 -15.54 4.73
C LYS A 36 -1.56 -15.11 6.05
N ASN A 37 -1.06 -14.05 6.68
CA ASN A 37 -1.62 -13.50 7.90
C ASN A 37 -3.04 -12.97 7.66
N VAL A 38 -3.24 -12.16 6.62
CA VAL A 38 -4.56 -11.64 6.25
C VAL A 38 -5.57 -12.77 6.05
N LYS A 39 -5.22 -13.79 5.26
CA LYS A 39 -6.09 -14.94 5.03
C LYS A 39 -6.42 -15.69 6.31
N ARG A 40 -5.44 -15.89 7.19
CA ARG A 40 -5.65 -16.56 8.48
C ARG A 40 -6.67 -15.80 9.32
N GLU A 41 -6.54 -14.48 9.44
CA GLU A 41 -7.47 -13.68 10.23
C GLU A 41 -8.86 -13.63 9.59
N ALA A 42 -8.95 -13.37 8.28
CA ALA A 42 -10.22 -13.31 7.56
C ALA A 42 -10.96 -14.66 7.54
N SER A 43 -10.23 -15.78 7.46
CA SER A 43 -10.82 -17.13 7.45
C SER A 43 -11.55 -17.52 8.73
N LYS A 44 -11.35 -16.77 9.84
CA LYS A 44 -12.09 -16.97 11.08
C LYS A 44 -13.58 -16.63 10.93
N HIS A 45 -13.91 -15.77 9.96
CA HIS A 45 -15.26 -15.25 9.76
C HIS A 45 -15.79 -15.50 8.34
N HIS A 46 -14.92 -15.69 7.34
CA HIS A 46 -15.29 -15.82 5.94
C HIS A 46 -14.70 -17.07 5.27
N GLN A 47 -15.44 -17.68 4.34
CA GLN A 47 -14.90 -18.74 3.50
C GLN A 47 -14.10 -18.13 2.34
N ILE A 48 -12.78 -18.06 2.51
CA ILE A 48 -11.87 -17.50 1.50
C ILE A 48 -11.70 -18.47 0.33
N THR A 49 -12.05 -18.03 -0.87
CA THR A 49 -11.92 -18.81 -2.12
C THR A 49 -10.83 -18.28 -3.05
N GLY A 50 -10.46 -17.01 -2.93
CA GLY A 50 -9.44 -16.36 -3.75
C GLY A 50 -8.68 -15.30 -2.96
N SER A 51 -7.47 -14.97 -3.42
CA SER A 51 -6.65 -13.95 -2.78
C SER A 51 -5.53 -13.47 -3.69
N TRP A 52 -5.21 -12.18 -3.66
CA TRP A 52 -4.06 -11.59 -4.36
C TRP A 52 -3.39 -10.52 -3.50
N ILE A 53 -2.13 -10.20 -3.80
CA ILE A 53 -1.37 -9.13 -3.15
C ILE A 53 -0.36 -8.52 -4.13
N HIS A 54 -0.21 -7.20 -4.12
CA HIS A 54 0.87 -6.53 -4.82
C HIS A 54 2.20 -6.78 -4.11
N MET A 55 3.16 -7.35 -4.84
CA MET A 55 4.47 -7.74 -4.27
C MET A 55 5.35 -6.56 -3.89
N LYS A 56 5.12 -5.40 -4.49
CA LYS A 56 5.89 -4.19 -4.25
C LYS A 56 5.15 -3.31 -3.24
N PRO A 57 5.78 -2.94 -2.10
CA PRO A 57 5.16 -1.99 -1.18
C PRO A 57 4.91 -0.64 -1.86
N GLU A 58 3.80 -0.01 -1.49
CA GLU A 58 3.38 1.33 -1.92
C GLU A 58 3.38 2.29 -0.74
N ILE A 59 3.52 3.60 -1.01
CA ILE A 59 3.42 4.63 0.03
C ILE A 59 1.97 5.07 0.13
N LEU A 60 1.35 4.82 1.28
CA LEU A 60 0.02 5.31 1.61
C LEU A 60 0.14 6.51 2.55
N ASN A 61 -0.48 7.64 2.19
CA ASN A 61 -0.57 8.82 3.04
C ASN A 61 -1.97 8.90 3.63
N GLN A 62 -2.10 8.75 4.94
CA GLN A 62 -3.38 8.76 5.64
C GLN A 62 -3.22 9.50 6.97
N ASN A 63 -4.16 10.40 7.28
CA ASN A 63 -4.16 11.18 8.53
C ASN A 63 -2.83 11.90 8.81
N GLN A 64 -2.19 12.45 7.77
CA GLN A 64 -0.89 13.13 7.84
C GLN A 64 0.30 12.20 8.20
N LEU A 65 0.11 10.88 8.15
CA LEU A 65 1.15 9.86 8.33
C LEU A 65 1.41 9.12 7.02
N SER A 66 2.67 8.71 6.80
CA SER A 66 3.07 7.93 5.64
C SER A 66 3.41 6.49 6.05
N TYR A 67 2.75 5.53 5.43
CA TYR A 67 2.93 4.10 5.64
C TYR A 67 3.54 3.46 4.39
N GLN A 68 4.40 2.46 4.59
CA GLN A 68 4.73 1.51 3.51
C GLN A 68 3.81 0.32 3.64
N VAL A 69 3.04 0.04 2.60
CA VAL A 69 1.95 -0.92 2.67
C VAL A 69 1.97 -1.89 1.51
N TYR A 70 1.50 -3.09 1.74
CA TYR A 70 1.03 -3.97 0.70
C TYR A 70 -0.48 -3.78 0.53
N ILE A 71 -0.91 -3.76 -0.72
CA ILE A 71 -2.32 -3.71 -1.11
C ILE A 71 -2.67 -5.08 -1.70
N GLY A 72 -3.84 -5.59 -1.36
CA GLY A 72 -4.34 -6.83 -1.91
C GLY A 72 -5.83 -6.97 -1.76
N GLY A 73 -6.34 -8.14 -2.13
CA GLY A 73 -7.75 -8.45 -2.00
C GLY A 73 -8.03 -9.91 -1.70
N LEU A 74 -9.20 -10.16 -1.13
CA LEU A 74 -9.74 -11.47 -0.84
C LEU A 74 -11.06 -11.65 -1.58
N THR A 75 -11.28 -12.86 -2.08
CA THR A 75 -12.59 -13.29 -2.57
C THR A 75 -13.15 -14.29 -1.58
N THR A 76 -14.39 -14.10 -1.19
CA THR A 76 -15.10 -14.96 -0.24
C THR A 76 -16.39 -15.46 -0.85
N LYS A 77 -16.83 -16.64 -0.42
CA LYS A 77 -18.12 -17.20 -0.81
C LYS A 77 -19.06 -17.18 0.38
N THR A 78 -20.26 -16.66 0.16
CA THR A 78 -21.37 -16.63 1.11
C THR A 78 -22.59 -17.32 0.51
N GLU A 79 -23.64 -17.54 1.30
CA GLU A 79 -24.92 -18.04 0.79
C GLU A 79 -25.55 -17.10 -0.25
N LYS A 80 -25.27 -15.79 -0.15
CA LYS A 80 -25.80 -14.75 -1.04
C LYS A 80 -24.96 -14.54 -2.31
N GLY A 81 -23.82 -15.23 -2.43
CA GLY A 81 -22.93 -15.13 -3.58
C GLY A 81 -21.48 -14.83 -3.20
N ILE A 82 -20.75 -14.26 -4.16
CA ILE A 82 -19.33 -13.92 -4.01
C ILE A 82 -19.22 -12.50 -3.45
N GLU A 83 -18.42 -12.33 -2.40
CA GLU A 83 -18.04 -11.02 -1.88
C GLU A 83 -16.54 -10.81 -2.02
N GLN A 84 -16.14 -9.59 -2.34
CA GLN A 84 -14.73 -9.21 -2.47
C GLN A 84 -14.39 -8.16 -1.42
N PHE A 85 -13.21 -8.31 -0.83
CA PHE A 85 -12.64 -7.38 0.12
C PHE A 85 -11.30 -6.89 -0.39
N ASP A 86 -11.04 -5.61 -0.21
CA ASP A 86 -9.70 -5.05 -0.36
C ASP A 86 -9.08 -4.91 1.03
N PHE A 87 -7.76 -5.07 1.09
CA PHE A 87 -7.02 -4.90 2.33
C PHE A 87 -5.73 -4.12 2.12
N VAL A 88 -5.32 -3.43 3.18
CA VAL A 88 -4.06 -2.72 3.27
C VAL A 88 -3.30 -3.24 4.48
N VAL A 89 -2.04 -3.62 4.29
CA VAL A 89 -1.18 -4.19 5.34
C VAL A 89 0.12 -3.41 5.43
N ASP A 90 0.51 -3.01 6.65
CA ASP A 90 1.81 -2.41 6.90
C ASP A 90 2.95 -3.37 6.52
N SER A 91 3.84 -2.97 5.62
CA SER A 91 4.89 -3.85 5.09
C SER A 91 5.96 -4.20 6.11
N LYS A 92 6.13 -3.38 7.15
CA LYS A 92 7.19 -3.55 8.17
C LYS A 92 6.77 -4.55 9.24
N THR A 93 5.50 -4.49 9.64
CA THR A 93 4.96 -5.27 10.77
C THR A 93 4.03 -6.39 10.33
N GLY A 94 3.46 -6.31 9.13
CA GLY A 94 2.40 -7.21 8.68
C GLY A 94 1.04 -6.96 9.34
N THR A 95 0.88 -5.79 9.98
CA THR A 95 -0.39 -5.37 10.63
C THR A 95 -1.41 -4.99 9.56
N ILE A 96 -2.64 -5.48 9.69
CA ILE A 96 -3.76 -5.09 8.83
C ILE A 96 -4.17 -3.66 9.24
N ILE A 97 -3.93 -2.70 8.34
CA ILE A 97 -4.30 -1.30 8.55
C ILE A 97 -5.77 -1.10 8.21
N GLU A 98 -6.21 -1.72 7.11
CA GLU A 98 -7.56 -1.56 6.60
C GLU A 98 -8.05 -2.86 5.95
N MET A 99 -9.35 -3.12 6.09
CA MET A 99 -10.07 -4.12 5.34
C MET A 99 -11.47 -3.58 5.05
N SER A 100 -11.83 -3.49 3.78
CA SER A 100 -13.08 -2.90 3.30
C SER A 100 -13.67 -3.76 2.19
N LYS A 101 -14.99 -3.64 1.97
CA LYS A 101 -15.65 -4.35 0.89
C LYS A 101 -15.31 -3.65 -0.44
N ALA A 102 -14.90 -4.41 -1.44
CA ALA A 102 -14.60 -3.84 -2.75
C ALA A 102 -15.90 -3.31 -3.38
N ASN A 103 -15.95 -2.00 -3.66
CA ASN A 103 -17.10 -1.22 -4.17
C ASN A 103 -18.08 -0.63 -3.13
N GLU A 104 -17.65 -0.38 -1.89
CA GLU A 104 -18.33 0.56 -0.98
C GLU A 104 -17.50 1.82 -0.72
#